data_AF-A0A353LLI4-F1
#
_entry.id   AF-A0A353LLI4-F1
#
_cell.length_a   1.000
_cell.length_b   1.000
_cell.length_c   1.000
_cell.angle_alpha   90.00
_cell.angle_beta   90.00
_cell.angle_gamma   90.00
#
_symmetry.space_group_name_H-M   'P 1'
#
loop_
_entity.id
_entity.type
_entity.pdbx_description
1 polymer ?
#
loop_
_entity_poly.entity_id
_entity_poly.type
_entity_poly.pdbx_seq_one_letter_code
_entity_poly.pdbx_strand_id
1 'polypeptide(L)'
;MFIVSTVQATARVAENNFSSSIALKIPGNNAAHYPLQEIRKGDVVQLKANQNIPVVITRTIVSPNLSAADHVVEVVITAKENIYFNFKQWVNTRYSHNDCQFYMPGFWYRRNLRSPKEAPSFHTSDSWTVREDRLSVPMTAIFNEKSGTYLSVMRMDDFKHEALTTHKEGEVIISGKTSIGYTGFENKNGDARISFGFPYQETPKTYIRKLTLAPSVEAFQFLEKGKSIRLTWLVKSGKASDFSDFVRQSWEYSYDAWLPGPVNTPFSDAFVKKTLTGFFTRSFVSDYPLKFNSGEGLVVATCENLARAEIGFVGRVLLNAFNALEYGQQNNRSELVANGYSVFDSYLEHGFTANGLLREHVYYDKNTEASNLSIRRQSEGVYAMFQFLQYEKNNGRRHPEWETKLQTLLDRML
;
A
#
# COMPACT_ATOMS: atom_id res chain seq x y z
N MET A 1 -50.04 23.09 -0.20
CA MET A 1 -49.05 22.02 -0.03
C MET A 1 -47.81 22.45 -0.81
N PHE A 2 -46.82 23.02 -0.12
CA PHE A 2 -45.58 23.51 -0.75
C PHE A 2 -44.68 22.31 -1.02
N ILE A 3 -44.45 21.98 -2.29
CA ILE A 3 -43.43 21.01 -2.69
C ILE A 3 -42.12 21.77 -2.73
N VAL A 4 -41.30 21.60 -1.68
CA VAL A 4 -39.91 22.06 -1.68
C VAL A 4 -39.13 21.09 -2.56
N SER A 5 -38.76 21.53 -3.77
CA SER A 5 -37.81 20.82 -4.61
C SER A 5 -36.42 20.92 -3.96
N THR A 6 -35.98 19.87 -3.29
CA THR A 6 -34.58 19.73 -2.86
C THR A 6 -33.72 19.47 -4.09
N VAL A 7 -33.09 20.53 -4.60
CA VAL A 7 -31.98 20.39 -5.55
C VAL A 7 -30.84 19.70 -4.81
N GLN A 8 -30.72 18.38 -5.00
CA GLN A 8 -29.56 17.62 -4.54
C GLN A 8 -28.32 18.12 -5.28
N ALA A 9 -27.47 18.87 -4.58
CA ALA A 9 -26.15 19.23 -5.07
C ALA A 9 -25.32 17.95 -5.26
N THR A 10 -25.26 17.47 -6.50
CA THR A 10 -24.15 16.62 -6.94
C THR A 10 -22.90 17.48 -6.90
N ALA A 11 -21.85 17.02 -6.23
CA ALA A 11 -20.56 17.70 -6.22
C ALA A 11 -19.95 17.61 -7.63
N ARG A 12 -20.37 18.48 -8.54
CA ARG A 12 -19.69 18.66 -9.82
C ARG A 12 -18.31 19.23 -9.54
N VAL A 13 -17.28 18.72 -10.20
CA VAL A 13 -15.97 19.36 -10.22
C VAL A 13 -16.10 20.60 -11.09
N ALA A 14 -16.58 21.69 -10.50
CA ALA A 14 -16.60 22.97 -11.19
C ALA A 14 -15.15 23.36 -11.50
N GLU A 15 -14.87 23.80 -12.73
CA GLU A 15 -13.53 24.24 -13.15
C GLU A 15 -12.92 25.28 -12.19
N ASN A 16 -13.76 26.06 -11.49
CA ASN A 16 -13.35 27.05 -10.51
C ASN A 16 -12.82 26.46 -9.18
N ASN A 17 -12.82 25.13 -9.00
CA ASN A 17 -12.29 24.48 -7.81
C ASN A 17 -10.80 24.14 -7.93
N PHE A 18 -10.20 24.35 -9.11
CA PHE A 18 -8.78 24.14 -9.29
C PHE A 18 -7.96 25.34 -8.82
N SER A 19 -6.77 25.05 -8.33
CA SER A 19 -5.71 26.04 -8.12
C SER A 19 -4.41 25.42 -8.57
N SER A 20 -3.45 26.22 -9.03
CA SER A 20 -2.19 25.68 -9.53
C SER A 20 -1.01 26.60 -9.22
N SER A 21 0.17 26.02 -9.14
CA SER A 21 1.43 26.75 -9.07
C SER A 21 2.51 26.02 -9.83
N ILE A 22 3.58 26.74 -10.18
CA ILE A 22 4.81 26.14 -10.67
C ILE A 22 5.98 26.73 -9.89
N ALA A 23 6.89 25.88 -9.46
CA ALA A 23 8.18 26.27 -8.91
C ALA A 23 9.26 26.11 -9.98
N LEU A 24 10.15 27.08 -10.09
CA LEU A 24 11.31 27.03 -10.98
C LEU A 24 12.59 27.07 -10.17
N LYS A 25 13.52 26.19 -10.50
CA LYS A 25 14.79 26.02 -9.77
C LYS A 25 15.97 26.39 -10.66
N ILE A 26 16.86 27.22 -10.12
CA ILE A 26 18.20 27.42 -10.66
C ILE A 26 19.16 26.59 -9.80
N PRO A 27 20.00 25.71 -10.37
CA PRO A 27 21.01 24.99 -9.60
C PRO A 27 21.81 25.94 -8.70
N GLY A 28 22.00 25.56 -7.43
CA GLY A 28 22.68 26.40 -6.42
C GLY A 28 21.82 27.47 -5.73
N ASN A 29 20.58 27.73 -6.13
CA ASN A 29 19.68 28.74 -5.52
C ASN A 29 18.37 28.14 -5.04
N ASN A 30 17.67 28.73 -4.08
CA ASN A 30 16.32 28.26 -3.70
C ASN A 30 15.33 28.33 -4.88
N ALA A 31 14.31 27.48 -4.88
CA ALA A 31 13.27 27.53 -5.89
C ALA A 31 12.40 28.79 -5.75
N ALA A 32 11.98 29.34 -6.88
CA ALA A 32 11.00 30.42 -6.94
C ALA A 32 9.61 29.85 -7.26
N HIS A 33 8.63 30.11 -6.40
CA HIS A 33 7.26 29.59 -6.54
C HIS A 33 6.32 30.64 -7.13
N TYR A 34 5.61 30.26 -8.20
CA TYR A 34 4.69 31.12 -8.93
C TYR A 34 3.26 30.57 -8.86
N PRO A 35 2.34 31.22 -8.11
CA PRO A 35 0.92 30.95 -8.24
C PRO A 35 0.44 31.22 -9.67
N LEU A 36 -0.43 30.38 -10.19
CA LEU A 36 -0.95 30.49 -11.55
C LEU A 36 -2.41 30.91 -11.53
N GLN A 37 -2.72 31.93 -12.33
CA GLN A 37 -4.08 32.41 -12.60
C GLN A 37 -4.60 31.80 -13.89
N GLU A 38 -5.89 31.52 -13.91
CA GLU A 38 -6.56 30.91 -15.06
C GLU A 38 -7.05 31.99 -16.03
N ILE A 39 -6.64 31.86 -17.30
CA ILE A 39 -7.12 32.70 -18.40
C ILE A 39 -7.80 31.80 -19.42
N ARG A 40 -9.13 31.86 -19.46
CA ARG A 40 -9.95 31.04 -20.36
C ARG A 40 -9.83 31.51 -21.81
N LYS A 41 -9.60 30.56 -22.72
CA LYS A 41 -9.63 30.75 -24.17
C LYS A 41 -10.34 29.57 -24.82
N GLY A 42 -11.68 29.64 -24.89
CA GLY A 42 -12.50 28.48 -25.29
C GLY A 42 -12.33 27.33 -24.29
N ASP A 43 -12.18 26.11 -24.80
CA ASP A 43 -12.02 24.87 -24.01
C ASP A 43 -10.62 24.69 -23.41
N VAL A 44 -9.67 25.59 -23.74
CA VAL A 44 -8.30 25.57 -23.23
C VAL A 44 -8.12 26.70 -22.21
N VAL A 45 -7.69 26.34 -21.00
CA VAL A 45 -7.32 27.28 -19.95
C VAL A 45 -5.81 27.52 -20.00
N GLN A 46 -5.38 28.77 -20.18
CA GLN A 46 -3.98 29.14 -19.98
C GLN A 46 -3.72 29.40 -18.49
N LEU A 47 -2.71 28.76 -17.91
CA LEU A 47 -2.28 28.99 -16.54
C LEU A 47 -1.08 29.95 -16.56
N LYS A 48 -1.27 31.19 -16.09
CA LYS A 48 -0.26 32.25 -16.13
C LYS A 48 0.14 32.73 -14.74
N ALA A 49 1.44 32.93 -14.54
CA ALA A 49 1.92 33.68 -13.39
C ALA A 49 1.65 35.18 -13.56
N ASN A 50 1.68 35.92 -12.45
CA ASN A 50 1.60 37.38 -12.43
C ASN A 50 2.82 38.09 -13.06
N GLN A 51 3.88 37.33 -13.34
CA GLN A 51 5.10 37.79 -13.97
C GLN A 51 5.48 36.89 -15.14
N ASN A 52 6.34 37.41 -16.02
CA ASN A 52 6.88 36.61 -17.11
C ASN A 52 7.78 35.51 -16.56
N ILE A 53 7.45 34.26 -16.93
CA ILE A 53 8.22 33.06 -16.60
C ILE A 53 8.56 32.29 -17.89
N PRO A 54 9.67 31.54 -17.93
CA PRO A 54 10.19 30.86 -19.12
C PRO A 54 9.41 29.58 -19.48
N VAL A 55 8.09 29.56 -19.26
CA VAL A 55 7.24 28.39 -19.45
C VAL A 55 5.83 28.82 -19.88
N VAL A 56 5.19 28.00 -20.70
CA VAL A 56 3.77 28.10 -21.05
C VAL A 56 3.07 26.88 -20.48
N ILE A 57 1.98 27.09 -19.77
CA ILE A 57 1.20 26.01 -19.18
C ILE A 57 -0.24 26.14 -19.65
N THR A 58 -0.80 25.06 -20.17
CA THR A 58 -2.21 24.96 -20.56
C THR A 58 -2.87 23.80 -19.86
N ARG A 59 -4.12 23.96 -19.47
CA ARG A 59 -4.97 22.90 -18.94
C ARG A 59 -6.21 22.75 -19.80
N THR A 60 -6.58 21.52 -20.10
CA THR A 60 -7.86 21.14 -20.70
C THR A 60 -8.60 20.22 -19.74
N ILE A 61 -9.92 20.38 -19.66
CA ILE A 61 -10.79 19.53 -18.86
C ILE A 61 -11.85 18.98 -19.81
N VAL A 62 -11.79 17.68 -20.06
CA VAL A 62 -12.74 16.99 -20.93
C VAL A 62 -13.59 16.08 -20.07
N SER A 63 -14.91 16.17 -20.18
CA SER A 63 -15.80 15.16 -19.61
C SER A 63 -15.93 14.02 -20.62
N PRO A 64 -15.22 12.89 -20.46
CA PRO A 64 -15.43 11.74 -21.32
C PRO A 64 -16.90 11.31 -21.29
N ASN A 65 -17.41 10.84 -22.42
CA ASN A 65 -18.78 10.30 -22.55
C ASN A 65 -19.02 9.00 -21.73
N LEU A 66 -18.12 8.65 -20.80
CA LEU A 66 -18.15 7.43 -20.00
C LEU A 66 -19.02 7.59 -18.73
N SER A 67 -19.00 8.76 -18.08
CA SER A 67 -20.00 9.17 -17.08
C SER A 67 -19.92 10.69 -16.85
N ALA A 68 -21.05 11.33 -16.50
CA ALA A 68 -21.09 12.78 -16.24
C ALA A 68 -20.26 13.24 -15.02
N ALA A 69 -19.67 12.31 -14.27
CA ALA A 69 -18.89 12.54 -13.05
C ALA A 69 -17.39 12.34 -13.25
N ASP A 70 -16.95 11.84 -14.42
CA ASP A 70 -15.54 11.66 -14.75
C ASP A 70 -15.06 12.85 -15.58
N HIS A 71 -13.93 13.42 -15.18
CA HIS A 71 -13.25 14.48 -15.91
C HIS A 71 -11.80 14.08 -16.17
N VAL A 72 -11.38 14.13 -17.42
CA VAL A 72 -9.98 14.03 -17.82
C VAL A 72 -9.39 15.43 -17.73
N VAL A 73 -8.45 15.61 -16.81
CA VAL A 73 -7.67 16.83 -16.66
C VAL A 73 -6.31 16.59 -17.30
N GLU A 74 -6.02 17.34 -18.35
CA GLU A 74 -4.74 17.30 -19.03
C GLU A 74 -4.02 18.63 -18.86
N VAL A 75 -2.75 18.56 -18.46
CA VAL A 75 -1.86 19.72 -18.36
C VAL A 75 -0.69 19.53 -19.31
N VAL A 76 -0.43 20.55 -20.14
CA VAL A 76 0.75 20.62 -21.00
C VAL A 76 1.65 21.75 -20.52
N ILE A 77 2.90 21.41 -20.22
CA ILE A 77 3.94 22.35 -19.79
C ILE A 77 4.99 22.41 -20.90
N THR A 78 5.18 23.58 -21.50
CA THR A 78 6.12 23.82 -22.59
C THR A 78 7.18 24.83 -22.18
N ALA A 79 8.45 24.45 -22.24
CA ALA A 79 9.55 25.30 -21.83
C ALA A 79 9.94 26.30 -22.93
N LYS A 80 10.06 27.57 -22.59
CA LYS A 80 10.59 28.62 -23.49
C LYS A 80 12.12 28.71 -23.42
N GLU A 81 12.69 28.24 -22.31
CA GLU A 81 14.12 28.13 -22.04
C GLU A 81 14.39 26.80 -21.33
N ASN A 82 15.64 26.47 -21.05
CA ASN A 82 15.97 25.33 -20.21
C ASN A 82 15.52 25.60 -18.77
N ILE A 83 14.67 24.74 -18.21
CA ILE A 83 14.11 24.92 -16.87
C ILE A 83 14.25 23.66 -16.02
N TYR A 84 14.34 23.85 -14.70
CA TYR A 84 14.02 22.82 -13.73
C TYR A 84 12.73 23.22 -13.04
N PHE A 85 11.71 22.37 -13.10
CA PHE A 85 10.37 22.75 -12.65
C PHE A 85 9.74 21.74 -11.69
N ASN A 86 8.83 22.24 -10.85
CA ASN A 86 7.84 21.46 -10.11
C ASN A 86 6.46 22.09 -10.29
N PHE A 87 5.51 21.35 -10.87
CA PHE A 87 4.15 21.80 -11.09
C PHE A 87 3.21 21.18 -10.05
N LYS A 88 2.37 22.01 -9.43
CA LYS A 88 1.43 21.62 -8.38
C LYS A 88 0.02 22.04 -8.75
N GLN A 89 -0.94 21.20 -8.42
CA GLN A 89 -2.35 21.44 -8.61
C GLN A 89 -3.15 20.99 -7.39
N TRP A 90 -4.22 21.72 -7.10
CA TRP A 90 -5.16 21.38 -6.05
C TRP A 90 -6.57 21.38 -6.59
N VAL A 91 -7.39 20.47 -6.08
CA VAL A 91 -8.85 20.56 -6.18
C VAL A 91 -9.41 20.82 -4.79
N ASN A 92 -10.04 21.98 -4.59
CA ASN A 92 -10.78 22.26 -3.37
C ASN A 92 -12.12 21.52 -3.39
N THR A 93 -12.32 20.59 -2.47
CA THR A 93 -13.57 19.81 -2.35
C THR A 93 -14.72 20.65 -1.78
N ARG A 94 -14.39 21.75 -1.07
CA ARG A 94 -15.29 22.55 -0.22
C ARG A 94 -15.88 21.75 0.94
N TYR A 95 -15.35 20.56 1.21
CA TYR A 95 -15.71 19.79 2.39
C TYR A 95 -14.97 20.33 3.60
N SER A 96 -15.67 20.41 4.72
CA SER A 96 -15.02 20.58 6.03
C SER A 96 -14.04 19.43 6.25
N HIS A 97 -12.78 19.76 6.49
CA HIS A 97 -11.70 18.79 6.69
C HIS A 97 -11.99 17.83 7.85
N ASN A 98 -12.64 18.33 8.90
CA ASN A 98 -13.00 17.53 10.08
C ASN A 98 -14.07 16.48 9.81
N ASP A 99 -14.86 16.66 8.75
CA ASP A 99 -15.94 15.77 8.34
C ASP A 99 -15.46 14.73 7.31
N CYS A 100 -14.17 14.76 6.98
CA CYS A 100 -13.59 13.93 5.93
C CYS A 100 -12.79 12.74 6.48
N GLN A 101 -12.80 11.68 5.67
CA GLN A 101 -11.87 10.57 5.71
C GLN A 101 -11.06 10.55 4.41
N PHE A 102 -9.83 10.09 4.50
CA PHE A 102 -8.86 10.18 3.41
C PHE A 102 -8.45 8.78 2.95
N TYR A 103 -8.17 8.66 1.67
CA TYR A 103 -7.78 7.40 1.07
C TYR A 103 -6.65 7.59 0.06
N MET A 104 -5.56 6.87 0.28
CA MET A 104 -4.45 6.68 -0.68
C MET A 104 -4.16 5.17 -0.73
N PRO A 105 -4.48 4.47 -1.83
CA PRO A 105 -4.48 3.01 -1.91
C PRO A 105 -3.18 2.36 -1.41
N GLY A 106 -3.30 1.43 -0.46
CA GLY A 106 -2.17 0.70 0.12
C GLY A 106 -1.36 1.47 1.17
N PHE A 107 -1.60 2.77 1.34
CA PHE A 107 -0.77 3.64 2.19
C PHE A 107 -1.57 4.39 3.27
N TRP A 108 -2.79 4.85 2.96
CA TRP A 108 -3.58 5.69 3.85
C TRP A 108 -5.04 5.27 3.88
N TYR A 109 -5.55 5.02 5.08
CA TYR A 109 -6.95 4.69 5.34
C TYR A 109 -7.47 5.55 6.48
N ARG A 110 -8.53 6.31 6.21
CA ARG A 110 -9.18 7.19 7.18
C ARG A 110 -8.23 8.29 7.63
N ARG A 111 -7.73 8.18 8.87
CA ARG A 111 -6.77 9.10 9.51
C ARG A 111 -5.46 8.40 9.92
N ASN A 112 -5.31 7.11 9.59
CA ASN A 112 -4.17 6.28 9.99
C ASN A 112 -3.84 6.31 11.50
N LEU A 113 -4.82 6.55 12.38
CA LEU A 113 -4.58 6.74 13.83
C LEU A 113 -4.19 5.45 14.58
N ARG A 114 -4.27 4.28 13.94
CA ARG A 114 -3.73 3.02 14.46
C ARG A 114 -2.20 2.92 14.29
N SER A 115 -1.63 3.75 13.42
CA SER A 115 -0.19 3.85 13.25
C SER A 115 0.41 4.76 14.32
N PRO A 116 1.68 4.54 14.73
CA PRO A 116 2.36 5.42 15.66
C PRO A 116 2.79 6.73 14.97
N LYS A 117 3.23 7.73 15.75
CA LYS A 117 3.63 9.06 15.24
C LYS A 117 4.82 9.01 14.27
N GLU A 118 5.64 7.98 14.37
CA GLU A 118 6.78 7.74 13.49
C GLU A 118 6.36 7.17 12.12
N ALA A 119 5.06 7.01 11.88
CA ALA A 119 4.48 6.69 10.59
C ALA A 119 3.53 7.80 10.10
N PRO A 120 3.30 7.88 8.77
CA PRO A 120 2.33 8.78 8.17
C PRO A 120 0.93 8.58 8.79
N SER A 121 0.50 9.57 9.57
CA SER A 121 -0.76 9.54 10.32
C SER A 121 -1.16 10.95 10.79
N PHE A 122 -2.43 11.08 11.23
CA PHE A 122 -2.96 12.30 11.86
C PHE A 122 -2.26 12.67 13.17
N HIS A 123 -1.49 11.76 13.80
CA HIS A 123 -0.67 12.12 14.97
C HIS A 123 0.42 13.13 14.61
N THR A 124 0.91 13.08 13.37
CA THR A 124 2.02 13.91 12.91
C THR A 124 1.54 15.09 12.07
N SER A 125 0.56 14.88 11.19
CA SER A 125 -0.06 15.96 10.43
C SER A 125 -1.40 15.52 9.86
N ASP A 126 -2.30 16.47 9.68
CA ASP A 126 -3.58 16.30 9.02
C ASP A 126 -3.53 16.61 7.52
N SER A 127 -2.33 16.86 6.98
CA SER A 127 -2.08 17.16 5.57
C SER A 127 -0.90 16.33 5.09
N TRP A 128 -1.07 15.54 4.04
CA TRP A 128 -0.02 14.67 3.52
C TRP A 128 0.00 14.64 2.01
N THR A 129 1.18 14.84 1.44
CA THR A 129 1.47 14.48 0.05
C THR A 129 2.58 13.46 0.01
N VAL A 130 2.50 12.54 -0.94
CA VAL A 130 3.44 11.43 -1.07
C VAL A 130 3.77 11.19 -2.52
N ARG A 131 4.96 10.62 -2.77
CA ARG A 131 5.27 10.05 -4.07
C ARG A 131 4.22 9.01 -4.44
N GLU A 132 3.74 9.06 -5.67
CA GLU A 132 2.64 8.21 -6.11
C GLU A 132 3.03 6.73 -6.26
N ASP A 133 4.33 6.42 -6.39
CA ASP A 133 4.89 5.06 -6.43
C ASP A 133 4.91 4.35 -5.07
N ARG A 134 4.53 5.06 -3.99
CA ARG A 134 4.24 4.43 -2.67
C ARG A 134 2.85 3.81 -2.61
N LEU A 135 1.99 4.16 -3.56
CA LEU A 135 0.60 3.77 -3.61
C LEU A 135 0.44 2.56 -4.53
N SER A 136 -0.51 1.70 -4.24
CA SER A 136 -0.86 0.60 -5.17
C SER A 136 -1.48 1.11 -6.47
N VAL A 137 -2.04 2.33 -6.44
CA VAL A 137 -2.61 3.07 -7.57
C VAL A 137 -2.31 4.55 -7.32
N PRO A 138 -1.88 5.34 -8.32
CA PRO A 138 -1.51 6.76 -8.15
C PRO A 138 -2.75 7.66 -7.96
N MET A 139 -3.48 7.43 -6.87
CA MET A 139 -4.76 8.05 -6.57
C MET A 139 -4.81 8.59 -5.15
N THR A 140 -5.46 9.75 -4.99
CA THR A 140 -5.95 10.21 -3.68
C THR A 140 -7.42 10.52 -3.75
N ALA A 141 -8.13 10.19 -2.68
CA ALA A 141 -9.55 10.44 -2.59
C ALA A 141 -9.95 10.93 -1.18
N ILE A 142 -10.97 11.77 -1.14
CA ILE A 142 -11.52 12.39 0.08
C ILE A 142 -13.00 12.08 0.12
N PHE A 143 -13.43 11.44 1.20
CA PHE A 143 -14.82 11.07 1.46
C PHE A 143 -15.37 11.91 2.62
N ASN A 144 -16.49 12.59 2.41
CA ASN A 144 -17.19 13.34 3.45
C ASN A 144 -18.22 12.43 4.13
N GLU A 145 -18.03 12.15 5.42
CA GLU A 145 -18.87 11.23 6.19
C GLU A 145 -20.30 11.79 6.41
N LYS A 146 -20.47 13.11 6.43
CA LYS A 146 -21.78 13.74 6.65
C LYS A 146 -22.66 13.69 5.41
N SER A 147 -22.09 13.94 4.24
CA SER A 147 -22.85 13.97 2.98
C SER A 147 -22.83 12.64 2.22
N GLY A 148 -21.92 11.73 2.56
CA GLY A 148 -21.65 10.51 1.81
C GLY A 148 -21.04 10.77 0.42
N THR A 149 -20.57 11.98 0.14
CA THR A 149 -19.97 12.34 -1.16
C THR A 149 -18.46 12.20 -1.13
N TYR A 150 -17.85 11.82 -2.25
CA TYR A 150 -16.40 11.80 -2.40
C TYR A 150 -15.93 12.53 -3.65
N LEU A 151 -14.65 12.86 -3.63
CA LEU A 151 -13.85 13.27 -4.77
C LEU A 151 -12.57 12.44 -4.81
N SER A 152 -12.15 11.99 -5.99
CA SER A 152 -10.85 11.37 -6.22
C SER A 152 -10.10 12.01 -7.39
N VAL A 153 -8.77 11.97 -7.33
CA VAL A 153 -7.86 12.30 -8.42
C VAL A 153 -6.92 11.12 -8.60
N MET A 154 -6.82 10.59 -9.82
CA MET A 154 -5.96 9.48 -10.20
C MET A 154 -5.14 9.85 -11.43
N ARG A 155 -3.82 9.72 -11.36
CA ARG A 155 -2.95 9.99 -12.51
C ARG A 155 -3.04 8.84 -13.53
N MET A 156 -2.97 9.14 -14.83
CA MET A 156 -3.10 8.18 -15.94
C MET A 156 -1.96 8.26 -16.96
N ASP A 157 -0.77 8.70 -16.52
CA ASP A 157 0.40 8.79 -17.39
C ASP A 157 1.09 7.43 -17.58
N ASP A 158 2.09 7.41 -18.45
CA ASP A 158 2.95 6.26 -18.71
C ASP A 158 4.15 6.23 -17.73
N PHE A 159 4.14 5.29 -16.78
CA PHE A 159 5.11 5.22 -15.68
C PHE A 159 6.38 4.44 -16.04
N LYS A 160 7.13 4.90 -17.05
CA LYS A 160 8.31 4.18 -17.59
C LYS A 160 9.67 4.64 -17.07
N HIS A 161 9.74 5.74 -16.32
CA HIS A 161 11.02 6.38 -16.03
C HIS A 161 11.18 6.66 -14.54
N GLU A 162 12.24 6.14 -13.95
CA GLU A 162 12.71 6.55 -12.63
C GLU A 162 14.18 6.88 -12.72
N ALA A 163 14.56 8.03 -12.17
CA ALA A 163 15.94 8.45 -12.05
C ALA A 163 16.31 8.54 -10.56
N LEU A 164 17.51 8.09 -10.23
CA LEU A 164 18.02 8.14 -8.86
C LEU A 164 18.25 9.59 -8.43
N THR A 165 17.98 9.87 -7.16
CA THR A 165 18.32 11.16 -6.53
C THR A 165 19.43 10.97 -5.51
N THR A 166 20.36 11.92 -5.47
CA THR A 166 21.47 11.93 -4.50
C THR A 166 21.02 12.43 -3.12
N HIS A 167 20.00 13.29 -3.10
CA HIS A 167 19.44 13.88 -1.88
C HIS A 167 18.07 13.27 -1.56
N LYS A 168 17.75 13.19 -0.26
CA LYS A 168 16.54 12.55 0.29
C LYS A 168 15.56 13.53 0.95
N GLU A 169 15.92 14.81 1.01
CA GLU A 169 15.14 15.87 1.65
C GLU A 169 15.46 17.24 1.00
N GLY A 170 14.59 18.21 1.23
CA GLY A 170 14.69 19.55 0.67
C GLY A 170 14.37 19.60 -0.83
N GLU A 171 14.93 20.59 -1.52
CA GLU A 171 14.80 20.75 -2.95
C GLU A 171 15.79 19.85 -3.69
N VAL A 172 15.29 18.95 -4.56
CA VAL A 172 16.09 17.92 -5.20
C VAL A 172 15.96 18.00 -6.72
N ILE A 173 17.07 18.24 -7.42
CA ILE A 173 17.09 18.14 -8.88
C ILE A 173 17.25 16.66 -9.26
N ILE A 174 16.34 16.17 -10.09
CA ILE A 174 16.37 14.80 -10.58
C ILE A 174 17.48 14.65 -11.61
N SER A 175 18.30 13.61 -11.47
CA SER A 175 19.49 13.39 -12.31
C SER A 175 19.18 13.01 -13.77
N GLY A 176 17.96 12.56 -14.03
CA GLY A 176 17.50 12.11 -15.35
C GLY A 176 16.02 12.39 -15.58
N LYS A 177 15.38 11.56 -16.41
CA LYS A 177 13.92 11.62 -16.63
C LYS A 177 13.21 10.85 -15.51
N THR A 178 12.13 11.42 -14.99
CA THR A 178 11.18 10.70 -14.14
C THR A 178 9.78 10.73 -14.74
N SER A 179 8.98 9.71 -14.45
CA SER A 179 7.52 9.71 -14.58
C SER A 179 6.83 9.88 -13.23
N ILE A 180 7.59 9.87 -12.11
CA ILE A 180 7.05 9.88 -10.75
C ILE A 180 6.63 11.30 -10.34
N GLY A 181 5.34 11.45 -10.10
CA GLY A 181 4.70 12.62 -9.53
C GLY A 181 4.29 12.36 -8.08
N TYR A 182 3.34 13.16 -7.61
CA TYR A 182 2.82 13.02 -6.27
C TYR A 182 1.30 13.21 -6.24
N THR A 183 0.71 12.71 -5.16
CA THR A 183 -0.68 12.96 -4.81
C THR A 183 -0.83 12.99 -3.29
N GLY A 184 -1.94 13.54 -2.81
CA GLY A 184 -2.18 13.71 -1.39
C GLY A 184 -3.41 14.54 -1.07
N PHE A 185 -3.58 14.82 0.21
CA PHE A 185 -4.65 15.65 0.73
C PHE A 185 -4.08 16.71 1.68
N GLU A 186 -4.74 17.85 1.75
CA GLU A 186 -4.31 18.98 2.58
C GLU A 186 -5.51 19.60 3.30
N ASN A 187 -5.29 20.01 4.55
CA ASN A 187 -6.16 20.91 5.27
C ASN A 187 -5.72 22.35 4.99
N LYS A 188 -6.55 23.12 4.29
CA LYS A 188 -6.29 24.53 4.07
C LYS A 188 -7.44 25.37 4.60
N ASN A 189 -7.19 26.02 5.73
CA ASN A 189 -8.15 26.87 6.43
C ASN A 189 -9.45 26.14 6.79
N GLY A 190 -9.36 24.85 7.12
CA GLY A 190 -10.53 24.01 7.44
C GLY A 190 -11.17 23.32 6.25
N ASP A 191 -10.76 23.63 5.01
CA ASP A 191 -11.22 22.93 3.80
C ASP A 191 -10.31 21.76 3.45
N ALA A 192 -10.89 20.61 3.10
CA ALA A 192 -10.19 19.49 2.53
C ALA A 192 -9.88 19.71 1.05
N ARG A 193 -8.62 19.51 0.65
CA ARG A 193 -8.17 19.63 -0.74
C ARG A 193 -7.42 18.40 -1.17
N ILE A 194 -7.59 17.99 -2.42
CA ILE A 194 -6.70 17.01 -3.04
C ILE A 194 -5.54 17.78 -3.67
N SER A 195 -4.31 17.36 -3.41
CA SER A 195 -3.05 17.97 -3.88
C SER A 195 -2.33 16.96 -4.76
N PHE A 196 -1.93 17.35 -5.97
CA PHE A 196 -1.29 16.46 -6.94
C PHE A 196 -0.42 17.25 -7.91
N GLY A 197 0.57 16.60 -8.50
CA GLY A 197 1.50 17.31 -9.38
C GLY A 197 2.70 16.50 -9.84
N PHE A 198 3.66 17.19 -10.44
CA PHE A 198 4.83 16.57 -11.06
C PHE A 198 6.05 17.52 -11.11
N PRO A 199 7.28 17.02 -10.87
CA PRO A 199 7.58 15.68 -10.36
C PRO A 199 7.24 15.59 -8.86
N TYR A 200 7.59 14.47 -8.24
CA TYR A 200 7.14 14.18 -6.89
C TYR A 200 7.52 15.21 -5.81
N GLN A 201 6.72 15.26 -4.75
CA GLN A 201 7.03 15.86 -3.46
C GLN A 201 6.50 14.96 -2.34
N GLU A 202 7.05 15.10 -1.14
CA GLU A 202 6.47 14.51 0.07
C GLU A 202 6.41 15.55 1.18
N THR A 203 5.23 15.76 1.75
CA THR A 203 4.98 16.74 2.81
C THR A 203 4.06 16.16 3.88
N PRO A 204 4.21 16.60 5.16
CA PRO A 204 5.29 17.45 5.67
C PRO A 204 6.59 16.66 5.92
N LYS A 205 6.56 15.34 5.69
CA LYS A 205 7.66 14.40 5.93
C LYS A 205 7.72 13.37 4.81
N THR A 206 8.91 12.82 4.63
CA THR A 206 9.18 11.71 3.72
C THR A 206 9.21 10.41 4.51
N TYR A 207 8.41 9.41 4.12
CA TYR A 207 8.44 8.10 4.79
C TYR A 207 9.56 7.22 4.21
N ILE A 208 10.53 6.80 5.01
CA ILE A 208 11.64 5.98 4.49
C ILE A 208 11.32 4.49 4.68
N ARG A 209 11.54 3.95 5.89
CA ARG A 209 11.27 2.56 6.26
C ARG A 209 11.20 2.42 7.78
N LYS A 210 10.63 1.32 8.27
CA LYS A 210 10.63 0.95 9.70
C LYS A 210 10.22 2.12 10.60
N LEU A 211 9.09 2.78 10.29
CA LEU A 211 8.58 3.90 11.08
C LEU A 211 9.63 5.03 11.21
N THR A 212 10.20 5.46 10.07
CA THR A 212 11.16 6.58 10.05
C THR A 212 10.65 7.65 9.10
N LEU A 213 10.41 8.84 9.65
CA LEU A 213 10.02 10.05 8.92
C LEU A 213 11.22 10.99 8.80
N ALA A 214 11.64 11.25 7.57
CA ALA A 214 12.60 12.28 7.25
C ALA A 214 11.90 13.61 6.92
N PRO A 215 12.61 14.75 6.90
CA PRO A 215 12.10 16.01 6.37
C PRO A 215 11.47 15.88 4.97
N SER A 216 10.65 16.87 4.62
CA SER A 216 9.96 16.94 3.32
C SER A 216 10.94 16.99 2.16
N VAL A 217 10.47 16.57 0.98
CA VAL A 217 11.22 16.65 -0.27
C VAL A 217 10.36 17.28 -1.36
N GLU A 218 10.96 18.11 -2.21
CA GLU A 218 10.35 18.66 -3.43
C GLU A 218 11.32 18.45 -4.60
N ALA A 219 10.91 17.62 -5.56
CA ALA A 219 11.77 17.29 -6.68
C ALA A 219 11.58 18.26 -7.86
N PHE A 220 12.61 18.41 -8.70
CA PHE A 220 12.60 19.26 -9.88
C PHE A 220 13.10 18.50 -11.10
N GLN A 221 12.30 18.49 -12.16
CA GLN A 221 12.61 17.82 -13.43
C GLN A 221 13.16 18.84 -14.42
N PHE A 222 14.25 18.47 -15.09
CA PHE A 222 14.76 19.23 -16.23
C PHE A 222 13.83 19.12 -17.44
N LEU A 223 13.50 20.25 -18.06
CA LEU A 223 12.81 20.34 -19.35
C LEU A 223 13.59 21.28 -20.26
N GLU A 224 14.01 20.75 -21.41
CA GLU A 224 14.78 21.48 -22.41
C GLU A 224 13.91 22.51 -23.15
N LYS A 225 14.52 23.63 -23.57
CA LYS A 225 13.89 24.65 -24.41
C LYS A 225 13.15 24.05 -25.60
N GLY A 226 11.89 24.45 -25.77
CA GLY A 226 11.03 24.01 -26.87
C GLY A 226 10.41 22.62 -26.68
N LYS A 227 10.77 21.89 -25.60
CA LYS A 227 10.12 20.62 -25.26
C LYS A 227 8.88 20.84 -24.40
N SER A 228 8.00 19.84 -24.46
CA SER A 228 6.78 19.81 -23.67
C SER A 228 6.65 18.49 -22.92
N ILE A 229 5.99 18.54 -21.78
CA ILE A 229 5.48 17.36 -21.07
C ILE A 229 3.96 17.48 -20.97
N ARG A 230 3.28 16.34 -21.11
CA ARG A 230 1.83 16.18 -20.95
C ARG A 230 1.60 15.33 -19.71
N LEU A 231 0.68 15.79 -18.86
CA LEU A 231 0.32 15.15 -17.61
C LEU A 231 -1.20 14.95 -17.57
N THR A 232 -1.66 13.76 -17.24
CA THR A 232 -3.07 13.37 -17.32
C THR A 232 -3.57 12.84 -15.99
N TRP A 233 -4.72 13.36 -15.53
CA TRP A 233 -5.43 12.86 -14.36
C TRP A 233 -6.91 12.62 -14.68
N LEU A 234 -7.47 11.60 -14.04
CA LEU A 234 -8.91 11.42 -13.92
C LEU A 234 -9.36 12.02 -12.59
N VAL A 235 -10.35 12.89 -12.65
CA VAL A 235 -11.02 13.43 -11.49
C VAL A 235 -12.44 12.91 -11.47
N LYS A 236 -12.81 12.22 -10.39
CA LYS A 236 -14.13 11.61 -10.24
C LYS A 236 -14.81 12.12 -8.98
N SER A 237 -16.08 12.47 -9.09
CA SER A 237 -16.93 12.67 -7.92
C SER A 237 -18.01 11.59 -7.83
N GLY A 238 -18.49 11.32 -6.61
CA GLY A 238 -19.48 10.28 -6.42
C GLY A 238 -20.10 10.29 -5.02
N LYS A 239 -20.87 9.24 -4.74
CA LYS A 239 -21.47 8.97 -3.43
C LYS A 239 -21.22 7.53 -3.01
N ALA A 240 -21.07 7.32 -1.71
CA ALA A 240 -20.99 6.01 -1.09
C ALA A 240 -21.80 6.00 0.21
N SER A 241 -22.28 4.83 0.62
CA SER A 241 -23.08 4.70 1.86
C SER A 241 -22.24 4.95 3.12
N ASP A 242 -20.98 4.54 3.09
CA ASP A 242 -20.01 4.70 4.16
C ASP A 242 -18.57 4.62 3.60
N PHE A 243 -17.58 4.73 4.48
CA PHE A 243 -16.17 4.69 4.09
C PHE A 243 -15.76 3.34 3.49
N SER A 244 -16.32 2.22 3.94
CA SER A 244 -15.98 0.89 3.42
C SER A 244 -16.50 0.71 2.00
N ASP A 245 -17.73 1.14 1.75
CA ASP A 245 -18.33 1.18 0.41
C ASP A 245 -17.52 2.10 -0.53
N PHE A 246 -17.11 3.27 -0.04
CA PHE A 246 -16.23 4.18 -0.78
C PHE A 246 -14.89 3.54 -1.16
N VAL A 247 -14.24 2.82 -0.24
CA VAL A 247 -12.97 2.13 -0.52
C VAL A 247 -13.18 1.02 -1.56
N ARG A 248 -14.27 0.26 -1.46
CA ARG A 248 -14.65 -0.75 -2.46
C ARG A 248 -14.82 -0.13 -3.85
N GLN A 249 -15.67 0.90 -3.96
CA GLN A 249 -15.90 1.61 -5.22
C GLN A 249 -14.60 2.20 -5.81
N SER A 250 -13.72 2.72 -4.95
CA SER A 250 -12.44 3.30 -5.38
C SER A 250 -11.49 2.24 -5.96
N TRP A 251 -11.49 1.02 -5.41
CA TRP A 251 -10.72 -0.11 -5.94
C TRP A 251 -11.31 -0.67 -7.24
N GLU A 252 -12.62 -0.79 -7.33
CA GLU A 252 -13.30 -1.21 -8.57
C GLU A 252 -13.01 -0.20 -9.68
N TYR A 253 -13.17 1.10 -9.40
CA TYR A 253 -12.86 2.15 -10.34
C TYR A 253 -11.40 2.14 -10.81
N SER A 254 -10.44 1.97 -9.90
CA SER A 254 -9.03 1.92 -10.30
C SER A 254 -8.70 0.67 -11.11
N TYR A 255 -9.28 -0.48 -10.77
CA TYR A 255 -9.10 -1.71 -11.53
C TYR A 255 -9.69 -1.59 -12.94
N ASP A 256 -10.89 -1.03 -13.08
CA ASP A 256 -11.56 -0.82 -14.37
C ASP A 256 -10.86 0.23 -15.23
N ALA A 257 -10.26 1.27 -14.62
CA ALA A 257 -9.53 2.30 -15.34
C ALA A 257 -8.15 1.82 -15.84
N TRP A 258 -7.45 1.02 -15.02
CA TRP A 258 -6.11 0.54 -15.33
C TRP A 258 -6.08 -0.77 -16.11
N LEU A 259 -7.13 -1.59 -15.98
CA LEU A 259 -7.24 -2.92 -16.59
C LEU A 259 -5.93 -3.72 -16.44
N PRO A 260 -5.42 -3.92 -15.21
CA PRO A 260 -4.14 -4.57 -15.01
C PRO A 260 -4.18 -5.99 -15.60
N GLY A 261 -3.23 -6.28 -16.49
CA GLY A 261 -3.05 -7.61 -17.07
C GLY A 261 -2.22 -8.54 -16.17
N PRO A 262 -2.32 -9.86 -16.36
CA PRO A 262 -1.40 -10.80 -15.74
C PRO A 262 0.06 -10.44 -16.07
N VAL A 263 0.93 -10.49 -15.06
CA VAL A 263 2.37 -10.28 -15.27
C VAL A 263 2.93 -11.51 -16.00
N ASN A 264 3.60 -11.27 -17.12
CA ASN A 264 4.33 -12.34 -17.80
C ASN A 264 5.57 -12.69 -16.98
N THR A 265 5.61 -13.91 -16.43
CA THR A 265 6.75 -14.39 -15.66
C THR A 265 7.41 -15.57 -16.39
N PRO A 266 8.74 -15.70 -16.36
CA PRO A 266 9.43 -16.79 -17.04
C PRO A 266 9.24 -18.15 -16.36
N PHE A 267 8.63 -18.19 -15.17
CA PHE A 267 8.50 -19.38 -14.34
C PHE A 267 7.04 -19.81 -14.23
N SER A 268 6.80 -21.12 -14.34
CA SER A 268 5.47 -21.68 -14.05
C SER A 268 5.26 -21.85 -12.55
N ASP A 269 4.00 -21.83 -12.11
CA ASP A 269 3.62 -22.12 -10.72
C ASP A 269 4.21 -23.45 -10.23
N ALA A 270 4.23 -24.48 -11.08
CA ALA A 270 4.80 -25.78 -10.76
C ALA A 270 6.32 -25.69 -10.48
N PHE A 271 7.05 -24.94 -11.30
CA PHE A 271 8.48 -24.69 -11.10
C PHE A 271 8.74 -23.94 -9.80
N VAL A 272 7.98 -22.87 -9.54
CA VAL A 272 8.12 -22.06 -8.32
C VAL A 272 7.81 -22.90 -7.09
N LYS A 273 6.68 -23.63 -7.06
CA LYS A 273 6.31 -24.52 -5.96
C LYS A 273 7.39 -25.57 -5.71
N LYS A 274 7.85 -26.28 -6.74
CA LYS A 274 8.93 -27.27 -6.63
C LYS A 274 10.19 -26.64 -6.02
N THR A 275 10.59 -25.46 -6.47
CA THR A 275 11.78 -24.75 -5.97
C THR A 275 11.63 -24.38 -4.50
N LEU A 276 10.49 -23.80 -4.12
CA LEU A 276 10.21 -23.38 -2.75
C LEU A 276 10.11 -24.55 -1.79
N THR A 277 9.64 -25.74 -2.22
CA THR A 277 9.56 -26.92 -1.34
C THR A 277 10.92 -27.43 -0.87
N GLY A 278 12.02 -27.03 -1.52
CA GLY A 278 13.37 -27.29 -1.01
C GLY A 278 13.63 -26.64 0.36
N PHE A 279 12.84 -25.63 0.76
CA PHE A 279 12.84 -25.13 2.13
C PHE A 279 12.55 -26.26 3.12
N PHE A 280 11.51 -27.07 2.91
CA PHE A 280 11.06 -28.06 3.89
C PHE A 280 12.08 -29.16 4.20
N THR A 281 13.00 -29.45 3.28
CA THR A 281 14.09 -30.40 3.54
C THR A 281 15.32 -29.71 4.11
N ARG A 282 15.76 -28.58 3.53
CA ARG A 282 16.98 -27.90 3.95
C ARG A 282 16.85 -27.24 5.33
N SER A 283 15.65 -26.80 5.69
CA SER A 283 15.39 -26.18 6.99
C SER A 283 14.96 -27.15 8.08
N PHE A 284 14.83 -28.44 7.78
CA PHE A 284 14.32 -29.40 8.76
C PHE A 284 15.32 -29.63 9.90
N VAL A 285 14.86 -29.46 11.13
CA VAL A 285 15.62 -29.65 12.36
C VAL A 285 15.00 -30.79 13.14
N SER A 286 15.82 -31.80 13.44
CA SER A 286 15.34 -33.03 14.09
C SER A 286 16.10 -33.43 15.36
N ASP A 287 17.05 -32.61 15.80
CA ASP A 287 17.92 -32.95 16.94
C ASP A 287 17.29 -32.66 18.32
N TYR A 288 16.08 -32.06 18.34
CA TYR A 288 15.40 -31.62 19.57
C TYR A 288 14.07 -32.34 19.78
N PRO A 289 13.48 -32.31 21.00
CA PRO A 289 12.17 -32.92 21.27
C PRO A 289 11.10 -32.45 20.29
N LEU A 290 10.96 -31.14 20.07
CA LEU A 290 10.13 -30.61 18.99
C LEU A 290 10.91 -30.66 17.69
N LYS A 291 10.32 -31.27 16.66
CA LYS A 291 10.83 -31.24 15.28
C LYS A 291 10.20 -30.05 14.56
N PHE A 292 10.94 -29.39 13.69
CA PHE A 292 10.45 -28.18 13.03
C PHE A 292 11.24 -27.84 11.77
N ASN A 293 10.67 -26.96 10.95
CA ASN A 293 11.42 -26.25 9.91
C ASN A 293 11.95 -24.93 10.49
N SER A 294 13.27 -24.74 10.46
CA SER A 294 13.94 -23.52 10.89
C SER A 294 13.53 -22.34 10.02
N GLY A 295 13.27 -21.19 10.65
CA GLY A 295 12.79 -19.99 9.96
C GLY A 295 12.79 -18.75 10.85
N GLU A 296 12.52 -18.91 12.15
CA GLU A 296 12.73 -17.83 13.12
C GLU A 296 14.22 -17.47 13.17
N GLY A 297 14.53 -16.18 13.04
CA GLY A 297 15.90 -15.67 13.14
C GLY A 297 16.84 -16.06 12.00
N LEU A 298 16.35 -16.72 10.93
CA LEU A 298 17.18 -17.21 9.83
C LEU A 298 17.96 -16.06 9.16
N VAL A 299 19.27 -16.26 9.04
CA VAL A 299 20.17 -15.30 8.40
C VAL A 299 20.21 -15.59 6.90
N VAL A 300 19.69 -14.66 6.09
CA VAL A 300 19.60 -14.82 4.62
C VAL A 300 20.96 -15.11 3.97
N ALA A 301 22.05 -14.60 4.53
CA ALA A 301 23.39 -14.78 3.98
C ALA A 301 23.93 -16.22 4.14
N THR A 302 23.59 -16.93 5.23
CA THR A 302 24.13 -18.26 5.53
C THR A 302 23.10 -19.37 5.35
N CYS A 303 21.80 -19.04 5.48
CA CYS A 303 20.70 -20.00 5.48
C CYS A 303 20.87 -21.12 6.53
N GLU A 304 21.60 -20.84 7.61
CA GLU A 304 21.83 -21.82 8.68
C GLU A 304 20.55 -22.11 9.46
N ASN A 305 20.40 -23.38 9.84
CA ASN A 305 19.31 -23.80 10.70
C ASN A 305 19.59 -23.37 12.13
N LEU A 306 18.68 -22.57 12.67
CA LEU A 306 18.66 -22.20 14.08
C LEU A 306 17.81 -23.18 14.88
N ALA A 307 18.24 -23.43 16.11
CA ALA A 307 17.61 -24.31 17.09
C ALA A 307 16.42 -23.63 17.79
N ARG A 308 15.46 -23.12 17.00
CA ARG A 308 14.34 -22.30 17.47
C ARG A 308 13.04 -22.71 16.80
N ALA A 309 12.12 -23.24 17.60
CA ALA A 309 10.79 -23.60 17.13
C ALA A 309 9.81 -22.46 17.44
N GLU A 310 9.10 -21.96 16.42
CA GLU A 310 8.01 -20.99 16.59
C GLU A 310 6.73 -21.46 15.89
N ILE A 311 5.63 -21.58 16.65
CA ILE A 311 4.30 -21.74 16.04
C ILE A 311 3.76 -20.38 15.58
N GLY A 312 3.17 -20.34 14.40
CA GLY A 312 2.65 -19.10 13.81
C GLY A 312 3.71 -18.03 13.54
N PHE A 313 3.25 -16.83 13.21
CA PHE A 313 4.05 -15.66 12.85
C PHE A 313 5.14 -15.94 11.80
N VAL A 314 6.42 -16.00 12.20
CA VAL A 314 7.55 -16.22 11.28
C VAL A 314 7.87 -17.71 11.15
N GLY A 315 7.92 -18.46 12.25
CA GLY A 315 8.29 -19.88 12.22
C GLY A 315 7.24 -20.78 11.57
N ARG A 316 5.95 -20.56 11.86
CA ARG A 316 4.80 -21.28 11.25
C ARG A 316 4.96 -22.81 11.21
N VAL A 317 5.59 -23.39 12.23
CA VAL A 317 6.05 -24.80 12.21
C VAL A 317 4.97 -25.80 11.79
N LEU A 318 3.80 -25.78 12.43
CA LEU A 318 2.70 -26.71 12.13
C LEU A 318 2.12 -26.51 10.72
N LEU A 319 2.05 -25.26 10.25
CA LEU A 319 1.56 -24.97 8.89
C LEU A 319 2.57 -25.40 7.83
N ASN A 320 3.87 -25.22 8.10
CA ASN A 320 4.94 -25.70 7.23
C ASN A 320 4.96 -27.23 7.16
N ALA A 321 4.75 -27.92 8.28
CA ALA A 321 4.61 -29.38 8.30
C ALA A 321 3.41 -29.86 7.47
N PHE A 322 2.25 -29.19 7.59
CA PHE A 322 1.09 -29.50 6.76
C PHE A 322 1.38 -29.30 5.26
N ASN A 323 1.95 -28.15 4.89
CA ASN A 323 2.29 -27.84 3.50
C ASN A 323 3.32 -28.84 2.92
N ALA A 324 4.30 -29.26 3.72
CA ALA A 324 5.27 -30.27 3.34
C ALA A 324 4.60 -31.63 3.11
N LEU A 325 3.73 -32.05 4.04
CA LEU A 325 2.97 -33.29 3.95
C LEU A 325 2.09 -33.33 2.70
N GLU A 326 1.25 -32.32 2.49
CA GLU A 326 0.31 -32.26 1.37
C GLU A 326 1.05 -32.26 0.03
N TYR A 327 2.04 -31.37 -0.11
CA TYR A 327 2.86 -31.32 -1.33
C TYR A 327 3.62 -32.63 -1.54
N GLY A 328 4.10 -33.22 -0.44
CA GLY A 328 4.84 -34.47 -0.45
C GLY A 328 4.02 -35.63 -0.99
N GLN A 329 2.77 -35.78 -0.53
CA GLN A 329 1.86 -36.80 -1.06
C GLN A 329 1.51 -36.55 -2.53
N GLN A 330 1.20 -35.31 -2.90
CA GLN A 330 0.83 -34.96 -4.29
C GLN A 330 1.96 -35.18 -5.30
N ASN A 331 3.22 -35.16 -4.86
CA ASN A 331 4.40 -35.21 -5.74
C ASN A 331 5.30 -36.41 -5.46
N ASN A 332 4.83 -37.42 -4.73
CA ASN A 332 5.59 -38.63 -4.38
C ASN A 332 6.95 -38.35 -3.72
N ARG A 333 6.99 -37.38 -2.80
CA ARG A 333 8.18 -37.00 -2.01
C ARG A 333 8.04 -37.53 -0.60
N SER A 334 8.39 -38.80 -0.41
CA SER A 334 8.22 -39.51 0.88
C SER A 334 8.98 -38.87 2.03
N GLU A 335 10.10 -38.20 1.77
CA GLU A 335 10.86 -37.47 2.77
C GLU A 335 10.09 -36.27 3.32
N LEU A 336 9.30 -35.58 2.49
CA LEU A 336 8.47 -34.46 2.96
C LEU A 336 7.30 -34.95 3.80
N VAL A 337 6.71 -36.08 3.42
CA VAL A 337 5.65 -36.76 4.17
C VAL A 337 6.17 -37.18 5.55
N ALA A 338 7.32 -37.85 5.59
CA ALA A 338 7.94 -38.30 6.84
C ALA A 338 8.29 -37.12 7.76
N ASN A 339 8.92 -36.08 7.21
CA ASN A 339 9.24 -34.87 7.98
C ASN A 339 7.96 -34.21 8.52
N GLY A 340 6.92 -34.07 7.69
CA GLY A 340 5.64 -33.49 8.09
C GLY A 340 5.01 -34.22 9.29
N TYR A 341 4.88 -35.56 9.21
CA TYR A 341 4.35 -36.35 10.33
C TYR A 341 5.24 -36.25 11.57
N SER A 342 6.56 -36.29 11.43
CA SER A 342 7.46 -36.19 12.59
C SER A 342 7.30 -34.88 13.37
N VAL A 343 6.95 -33.77 12.69
CA VAL A 343 6.62 -32.51 13.35
C VAL A 343 5.33 -32.67 14.14
N PHE A 344 4.25 -33.17 13.53
CA PHE A 344 2.99 -33.38 14.23
C PHE A 344 3.14 -34.33 15.41
N ASP A 345 3.81 -35.46 15.26
CA ASP A 345 4.02 -36.43 16.34
C ASP A 345 4.79 -35.78 17.50
N SER A 346 5.85 -35.04 17.19
CA SER A 346 6.64 -34.35 18.23
C SER A 346 5.86 -33.26 18.96
N TYR A 347 4.95 -32.55 18.28
CA TYR A 347 4.11 -31.53 18.90
C TYR A 347 2.94 -32.13 19.68
N LEU A 348 2.44 -33.30 19.27
CA LEU A 348 1.46 -34.04 20.07
C LEU A 348 2.07 -34.43 21.41
N GLU A 349 3.30 -34.94 21.40
CA GLU A 349 4.01 -35.42 22.58
C GLU A 349 4.55 -34.28 23.46
N HIS A 350 5.18 -33.28 22.86
CA HIS A 350 5.97 -32.27 23.59
C HIS A 350 5.52 -30.82 23.36
N GLY A 351 4.52 -30.59 22.51
CA GLY A 351 4.15 -29.27 21.99
C GLY A 351 3.10 -28.53 22.81
N PHE A 352 2.62 -29.11 23.92
CA PHE A 352 1.64 -28.49 24.80
C PHE A 352 2.26 -28.11 26.15
N THR A 353 1.83 -26.96 26.65
CA THR A 353 2.09 -26.53 28.03
C THR A 353 1.23 -27.34 29.01
N ALA A 354 1.56 -27.29 30.30
CA ALA A 354 0.73 -27.90 31.34
C ALA A 354 -0.71 -27.36 31.36
N ASN A 355 -0.92 -26.13 30.86
CA ASN A 355 -2.23 -25.50 30.74
C ASN A 355 -2.94 -25.82 29.42
N GLY A 356 -2.46 -26.76 28.61
CA GLY A 356 -3.14 -27.18 27.37
C GLY A 356 -3.05 -26.18 26.21
N LEU A 357 -2.23 -25.13 26.34
CA LEU A 357 -1.89 -24.22 25.23
C LEU A 357 -0.68 -24.76 24.47
N LEU A 358 -0.56 -24.42 23.19
CA LEU A 358 0.62 -24.78 22.41
C LEU A 358 1.85 -24.01 22.90
N ARG A 359 3.00 -24.67 22.96
CA ARG A 359 4.30 -24.04 23.22
C ARG A 359 4.67 -23.18 22.02
N GLU A 360 4.74 -21.87 22.21
CA GLU A 360 4.87 -20.94 21.08
C GLU A 360 6.28 -20.77 20.58
N HIS A 361 7.19 -20.43 21.49
CA HIS A 361 8.59 -20.18 21.20
C HIS A 361 9.41 -21.09 22.08
N VAL A 362 10.19 -21.97 21.48
CA VAL A 362 11.14 -22.81 22.19
C VAL A 362 12.52 -22.57 21.59
N TYR A 363 13.36 -21.88 22.36
CA TYR A 363 14.73 -21.51 22.01
C TYR A 363 15.69 -22.53 22.60
N TYR A 364 15.97 -23.60 21.87
CA TYR A 364 16.92 -24.62 22.32
C TYR A 364 18.35 -24.08 22.38
N ASP A 365 18.70 -23.11 21.53
CA ASP A 365 20.00 -22.41 21.56
C ASP A 365 20.22 -21.57 22.83
N LYS A 366 19.14 -21.15 23.49
CA LYS A 366 19.19 -20.32 24.71
C LYS A 366 18.68 -21.06 25.94
N ASN A 367 18.21 -22.30 25.78
CA ASN A 367 17.53 -23.06 26.82
C ASN A 367 16.39 -22.26 27.49
N THR A 368 15.55 -21.59 26.68
CA THR A 368 14.41 -20.80 27.16
C THR A 368 13.17 -21.00 26.30
N GLU A 369 12.00 -20.69 26.83
CA GLU A 369 10.75 -20.66 26.08
C GLU A 369 9.88 -19.47 26.47
N ALA A 370 8.90 -19.11 25.63
CA ALA A 370 7.99 -18.03 25.94
C ALA A 370 7.08 -18.37 27.13
N SER A 371 7.09 -17.51 28.14
CA SER A 371 6.14 -17.55 29.26
C SER A 371 4.82 -16.84 28.96
N ASN A 372 4.85 -15.82 28.09
CA ASN A 372 3.69 -15.08 27.64
C ASN A 372 3.29 -15.52 26.23
N LEU A 373 2.14 -16.17 26.13
CA LEU A 373 1.62 -16.72 24.89
C LEU A 373 0.72 -15.70 24.17
N SER A 374 0.82 -15.66 22.85
CA SER A 374 0.08 -14.77 21.95
C SER A 374 -1.15 -15.46 21.36
N ILE A 375 -2.31 -14.82 21.53
CA ILE A 375 -3.56 -15.25 20.87
C ILE A 375 -3.41 -15.44 19.36
N ARG A 376 -2.55 -14.64 18.70
CA ARG A 376 -2.28 -14.77 17.26
C ARG A 376 -1.55 -16.05 16.91
N ARG A 377 -0.55 -16.46 17.70
CA ARG A 377 0.22 -17.68 17.42
C ARG A 377 -0.56 -18.92 17.78
N GLN A 378 -1.30 -18.89 18.90
CA GLN A 378 -2.25 -19.96 19.24
C GLN A 378 -3.28 -20.15 18.12
N SER A 379 -3.92 -19.08 17.64
CA SER A 379 -4.92 -19.18 16.58
C SER A 379 -4.33 -19.67 15.25
N GLU A 380 -3.13 -19.21 14.88
CA GLU A 380 -2.42 -19.74 13.69
C GLU A 380 -2.06 -21.23 13.84
N GLY A 381 -1.67 -21.68 15.04
CA GLY A 381 -1.43 -23.09 15.35
C GLY A 381 -2.68 -23.94 15.23
N VAL A 382 -3.80 -23.49 15.81
CA VAL A 382 -5.12 -24.15 15.69
C VAL A 382 -5.56 -24.22 14.23
N TYR A 383 -5.43 -23.12 13.49
CA TYR A 383 -5.72 -23.09 12.06
C TYR A 383 -4.94 -24.15 11.28
N ALA A 384 -3.63 -24.25 11.52
CA ALA A 384 -2.79 -25.27 10.88
C ALA A 384 -3.23 -26.69 11.23
N MET A 385 -3.59 -26.92 12.49
CA MET A 385 -4.09 -28.23 12.94
C MET A 385 -5.44 -28.59 12.32
N PHE A 386 -6.35 -27.63 12.11
CA PHE A 386 -7.59 -27.89 11.38
C PHE A 386 -7.34 -28.30 9.93
N GLN A 387 -6.37 -27.67 9.24
CA GLN A 387 -5.98 -28.08 7.89
C GLN A 387 -5.47 -29.52 7.89
N PHE A 388 -4.56 -29.86 8.82
CA PHE A 388 -4.02 -31.21 8.96
C PHE A 388 -5.11 -32.25 9.28
N LEU A 389 -5.93 -32.02 10.31
CA LEU A 389 -6.96 -32.98 10.71
C LEU A 389 -8.02 -33.19 9.63
N GLN A 390 -8.42 -32.12 8.93
CA GLN A 390 -9.34 -32.23 7.81
C GLN A 390 -8.73 -33.04 6.66
N TYR A 391 -7.46 -32.79 6.34
CA TYR A 391 -6.73 -33.55 5.33
C TYR A 391 -6.62 -35.04 5.69
N GLU A 392 -6.24 -35.36 6.93
CA GLU A 392 -6.13 -36.72 7.41
C GLU A 392 -7.47 -37.45 7.37
N LYS A 393 -8.54 -36.79 7.84
CA LYS A 393 -9.91 -37.30 7.78
C LYS A 393 -10.36 -37.59 6.34
N ASN A 394 -10.07 -36.69 5.41
CA ASN A 394 -10.38 -36.87 3.99
C ASN A 394 -9.64 -38.07 3.37
N ASN A 395 -8.50 -38.45 3.96
CA ASN A 395 -7.72 -39.61 3.56
C ASN A 395 -7.94 -40.85 4.47
N GLY A 396 -9.04 -40.87 5.22
CA GLY A 396 -9.45 -42.02 6.04
C GLY A 396 -8.64 -42.24 7.32
N ARG A 397 -7.78 -41.29 7.70
CA ARG A 397 -6.99 -41.34 8.94
C ARG A 397 -7.65 -40.50 10.04
N ARG A 398 -7.53 -40.94 11.28
CA ARG A 398 -8.13 -40.26 12.45
C ARG A 398 -7.09 -40.03 13.52
N HIS A 399 -7.17 -38.89 14.21
CA HIS A 399 -6.21 -38.46 15.22
C HIS A 399 -6.94 -38.03 16.51
N PRO A 400 -7.56 -38.98 17.24
CA PRO A 400 -8.43 -38.67 18.39
C PRO A 400 -7.71 -37.96 19.55
N GLU A 401 -6.42 -38.22 19.72
CA GLU A 401 -5.62 -37.50 20.72
C GLU A 401 -5.45 -36.03 20.35
N TRP A 402 -5.12 -35.73 19.09
CA TRP A 402 -5.05 -34.35 18.58
C TRP A 402 -6.40 -33.64 18.71
N GLU A 403 -7.49 -34.30 18.35
CA GLU A 403 -8.85 -33.74 18.47
C GLU A 403 -9.16 -33.37 19.92
N THR A 404 -8.79 -34.23 20.88
CA THR A 404 -9.00 -34.00 22.32
C THR A 404 -8.16 -32.82 22.83
N LYS A 405 -6.88 -32.74 22.45
CA LYS A 405 -6.02 -31.63 22.86
C LYS A 405 -6.46 -30.30 22.25
N LEU A 406 -6.89 -30.30 20.99
CA LEU A 406 -7.44 -29.10 20.35
C LEU A 406 -8.75 -28.66 20.96
N GLN A 407 -9.63 -29.59 21.34
CA GLN A 407 -10.84 -29.24 22.08
C GLN A 407 -10.49 -28.51 23.39
N THR A 408 -9.57 -29.08 24.18
CA THR A 408 -9.09 -28.45 25.42
C THR A 408 -8.49 -27.06 25.18
N LEU A 409 -7.75 -26.88 24.09
CA LEU A 409 -7.17 -25.60 23.72
C LEU A 409 -8.26 -24.59 23.32
N LEU A 410 -9.24 -25.00 22.52
CA LEU A 410 -10.37 -24.17 22.08
C LEU A 410 -11.22 -23.72 23.26
N ASP A 411 -11.52 -24.61 24.20
CA ASP A 411 -12.27 -24.32 25.44
C ASP A 411 -11.58 -23.26 26.32
N ARG A 412 -10.30 -23.00 26.09
CA ARG A 412 -9.53 -21.95 26.79
C ARG A 412 -9.45 -20.65 26.00
N MET A 413 -9.60 -20.72 24.68
CA MET A 413 -9.52 -19.56 23.80
C MET A 413 -10.87 -18.86 23.61
N LEU A 414 -11.96 -19.62 23.69
CA LEU A 414 -13.35 -19.20 23.53
C LEU A 414 -14.03 -19.09 24.89
#